data_AF-A0A6F9CUG3-F1
#
_entry.id   AF-A0A6F9CUG3-F1
#
_cell.length_a   1.000
_cell.length_b   1.000
_cell.length_c   1.000
_cell.angle_alpha   90.00
_cell.angle_beta   90.00
_cell.angle_gamma   90.00
#
_symmetry.space_group_name_H-M   'P 1'
#
loop_
_entity.id
_entity.type
_entity.pdbx_description
1 polymer ?
#
loop_
_entity_poly.entity_id
_entity_poly.type
_entity_poly.pdbx_seq_one_letter_code
_entity_poly.pdbx_strand_id
1 'polypeptide(L)'
;MVRETVDAMREHCPNPNRAVCSEIAKSTVTQYPKIFGDLTEEVEPLDSVYHSLFTKIKTGVQHKNRNHTLDRIRRPKRSYEEERDISGQAKTARTKVGSYSCINWQTQDLPEKETPDSLENKRQAMATIFSCVGPRGADKREVGYLMKLTYTYQRHMINTCPPSSISDLQEHYGNGIEIDSRLTQALLNKGKRIANFFRSQKTKGRRAIQCLLNEIDGYIRGNNDLTATAAILLLMTHFIEKDESLFLLADVTATRVDVEVQIPLPNTPRLIVL
;
A
#
# COMPACT_ATOMS: atom_id res chain seq x y z
N MET A 1 30.43 5.15 9.47
CA MET A 1 29.86 6.51 9.40
C MET A 1 28.44 6.65 9.95
N VAL A 2 27.33 6.47 9.19
CA VAL A 2 25.97 6.83 9.69
C VAL A 2 25.64 6.23 11.06
N ARG A 3 26.03 4.97 11.29
CA ARG A 3 25.86 4.31 12.59
C ARG A 3 26.66 4.98 13.72
N GLU A 4 27.92 5.32 13.46
CA GLU A 4 28.80 6.03 14.42
C GLU A 4 28.31 7.45 14.68
N THR A 5 27.87 8.16 13.63
CA THR A 5 27.25 9.49 13.76
C THR A 5 26.00 9.42 14.63
N VAL A 6 25.13 8.43 14.41
CA VAL A 6 23.94 8.22 15.23
C VAL A 6 24.28 7.85 16.67
N ASP A 7 25.32 7.04 16.89
CA ASP A 7 25.77 6.67 18.23
C ASP A 7 26.34 7.89 18.98
N ALA A 8 27.17 8.72 18.33
CA ALA A 8 27.67 9.99 18.89
C ALA A 8 26.54 11.02 19.14
N MET A 9 25.56 11.12 18.23
CA MET A 9 24.37 11.96 18.44
C MET A 9 23.58 11.54 19.69
N ARG A 10 23.53 10.23 19.97
CA ARG A 10 22.77 9.67 21.10
C ARG A 10 23.48 9.81 22.44
N GLU A 11 24.78 10.04 22.46
CA GLU A 11 25.50 10.42 23.68
C GLU A 11 25.06 11.80 24.18
N HIS A 12 24.76 12.73 23.28
CA HIS A 12 24.31 14.08 23.62
C HIS A 12 22.78 14.20 23.74
N CYS A 13 22.04 13.50 22.89
CA CYS A 13 20.58 13.52 22.88
C CYS A 13 20.05 12.11 22.59
N PRO A 14 19.45 11.40 23.56
CA PRO A 14 18.98 10.01 23.36
C PRO A 14 18.01 9.83 22.16
N ASN A 15 17.23 10.87 21.82
CA ASN A 15 16.37 10.89 20.64
C ASN A 15 16.43 12.23 19.89
N PRO A 16 17.42 12.42 18.98
CA PRO A 16 17.55 13.65 18.22
C PRO A 16 16.32 13.88 17.31
N ASN A 17 15.81 15.10 17.36
CA ASN A 17 14.65 15.52 16.57
C ASN A 17 15.03 15.72 15.09
N ARG A 18 14.04 16.04 14.25
CA ARG A 18 14.26 16.23 12.81
C ARG A 18 15.25 17.34 12.50
N ALA A 19 15.22 18.45 13.25
CA ALA A 19 16.08 19.60 13.03
C ALA A 19 17.56 19.24 13.27
N VAL A 20 17.86 18.58 14.40
CA VAL A 20 19.22 18.13 14.75
C VAL A 20 19.76 17.15 13.71
N CYS A 21 18.95 16.17 13.28
CA CYS A 21 19.33 15.25 12.21
C CYS A 21 19.60 15.97 10.89
N SER A 22 18.84 17.03 10.58
CA SER A 22 19.01 17.80 9.36
C SER A 22 20.27 18.66 9.41
N GLU A 23 20.58 19.28 10.54
CA GLU A 23 21.75 20.14 10.72
C GLU A 23 23.05 19.34 10.59
N ILE A 24 23.11 18.15 11.19
CA ILE A 24 24.28 17.26 11.11
C ILE A 24 24.46 16.75 9.67
N ALA A 25 23.37 16.41 8.99
CA ALA A 25 23.42 16.02 7.58
C ALA A 25 23.92 17.17 6.69
N LYS A 26 23.39 18.40 6.89
CA LYS A 26 23.86 19.61 6.21
C LYS A 26 25.37 19.82 6.44
N SER A 27 25.81 19.82 7.70
CA SER A 27 27.22 20.05 8.05
C SER A 27 28.15 19.00 7.44
N THR A 28 27.73 17.73 7.41
CA THR A 28 28.55 16.65 6.86
C THR A 28 28.66 16.75 5.34
N VAL A 29 27.57 17.11 4.66
CA VAL A 29 27.56 17.33 3.21
C VAL A 29 28.34 18.57 2.82
N THR A 30 28.30 19.65 3.62
CA THR A 30 29.13 20.84 3.36
C THR A 30 30.63 20.55 3.48
N GLN A 31 31.03 19.66 4.39
CA GLN A 31 32.44 19.29 4.58
C GLN A 31 32.92 18.29 3.51
N TYR A 32 32.06 17.36 3.10
CA TYR A 32 32.41 16.29 2.16
C TYR A 32 31.37 16.16 1.03
N PRO A 33 31.23 17.20 0.18
CA PRO A 33 30.17 17.26 -0.82
C PRO A 33 30.28 16.16 -1.89
N LYS A 34 31.51 15.78 -2.27
CA LYS A 34 31.75 14.73 -3.27
C LYS A 34 31.37 13.32 -2.79
N ILE A 35 31.31 13.10 -1.47
CA ILE A 35 31.09 11.77 -0.88
C ILE A 35 29.64 11.60 -0.44
N PHE A 36 29.04 12.66 0.11
CA PHE A 36 27.70 12.58 0.71
C PHE A 36 26.65 13.49 0.06
N GLY A 37 27.03 14.35 -0.88
CA GLY A 37 26.10 15.17 -1.62
C GLY A 37 25.29 14.33 -2.60
N ASP A 38 23.98 14.56 -2.63
CA ASP A 38 23.10 13.98 -3.62
C ASP A 38 23.40 14.63 -4.99
N LEU A 39 24.04 13.86 -5.87
CA LEU A 39 24.36 14.29 -7.23
C LEU A 39 23.06 14.42 -8.02
N THR A 40 22.62 15.65 -8.25
CA THR A 40 21.57 15.99 -9.21
C THR A 40 22.23 16.76 -10.35
N GLU A 41 22.03 16.31 -11.59
CA GLU A 41 22.57 16.96 -12.80
C GLU A 41 21.89 18.31 -13.09
N GLU A 42 20.84 18.65 -12.35
CA GLU A 42 20.11 19.90 -12.45
C GLU A 42 20.11 20.64 -11.10
N VAL A 43 20.21 21.97 -11.18
CA VAL A 43 20.26 22.89 -10.04
C VAL A 43 18.89 22.92 -9.35
N GLU A 44 18.61 21.90 -8.55
CA GLU A 44 17.52 21.92 -7.57
C GLU A 44 17.96 22.63 -6.27
N PRO A 45 17.01 23.21 -5.51
CA PRO A 45 17.31 24.00 -4.32
C PRO A 45 18.13 23.22 -3.28
N LEU A 46 18.94 23.97 -2.52
CA LEU A 46 19.92 23.54 -1.52
C LEU A 46 19.41 22.47 -0.52
N ASP A 47 18.09 22.34 -0.36
CA ASP A 47 17.44 21.36 0.52
C ASP A 47 17.46 19.91 -0.02
N SER A 48 17.74 19.71 -1.30
CA SER A 48 17.84 18.36 -1.92
C SER A 48 19.19 17.69 -1.66
N VAL A 49 20.27 18.46 -1.53
CA VAL A 49 21.67 17.97 -1.59
C VAL A 49 22.06 17.05 -0.42
N TYR A 50 21.38 17.14 0.73
CA TYR A 50 21.69 16.34 1.92
C TYR A 50 20.56 15.38 2.31
N HIS A 51 19.52 15.24 1.47
CA HIS A 51 18.32 14.50 1.82
C HIS A 51 18.61 13.02 2.06
N SER A 52 19.43 12.37 1.22
CA SER A 52 19.70 10.93 1.38
C SER A 52 20.43 10.64 2.69
N LEU A 53 21.41 11.48 3.06
CA LEU A 53 22.14 11.34 4.32
C LEU A 53 21.23 11.61 5.52
N PHE A 54 20.42 12.68 5.46
CA PHE A 54 19.43 12.99 6.48
C PHE A 54 18.46 11.82 6.73
N THR A 55 17.92 11.24 5.66
CA THR A 55 17.00 10.09 5.76
C THR A 55 17.69 8.90 6.44
N LYS A 56 18.93 8.59 6.05
CA LYS A 56 19.70 7.50 6.66
C LYS A 56 19.97 7.74 8.15
N ILE A 57 20.37 8.95 8.54
CA ILE A 57 20.58 9.32 9.95
C ILE A 57 19.27 9.20 10.74
N LYS A 58 18.17 9.79 10.23
CA LYS A 58 16.89 9.75 10.95
C LYS A 58 16.35 8.32 11.10
N THR A 59 16.51 7.52 10.06
CA THR A 59 16.18 6.10 10.07
C THR A 59 17.03 5.36 11.10
N GLY A 60 18.34 5.59 11.14
CA GLY A 60 19.24 4.98 12.14
C GLY A 60 18.85 5.30 13.59
N VAL A 61 18.50 6.55 13.87
CA VAL A 61 17.98 6.98 15.18
C VAL A 61 16.71 6.22 15.54
N GLN A 62 15.76 6.11 14.62
CA GLN A 62 14.50 5.38 14.85
C GLN A 62 14.73 3.89 15.12
N HIS A 63 15.68 3.27 14.42
CA HIS A 63 16.04 1.86 14.63
C HIS A 63 16.59 1.62 16.03
N LYS A 64 17.49 2.49 16.50
CA LYS A 64 18.04 2.41 17.86
C LYS A 64 16.99 2.67 18.94
N ASN A 65 16.01 3.52 18.65
CA ASN A 65 14.92 3.85 19.57
C ASN A 65 13.72 2.87 19.49
N ARG A 66 13.82 1.80 18.70
CA ARG A 66 12.73 0.82 18.49
C ARG A 66 12.34 0.07 19.77
N ASN A 67 13.30 -0.16 20.67
CA ASN A 67 13.09 -0.90 21.92
C ASN A 67 12.98 0.01 23.17
N HIS A 68 13.26 1.31 23.03
CA HIS A 68 13.19 2.29 24.11
C HIS A 68 11.93 3.15 23.97
N THR A 69 10.80 2.63 24.45
CA THR A 69 9.48 3.27 24.33
C THR A 69 9.39 4.61 25.07
N LEU A 70 10.18 4.79 26.14
CA LEU A 70 10.24 6.03 26.93
C LEU A 70 10.84 7.19 26.15
N ASP A 71 11.81 6.91 25.28
CA ASP A 71 12.54 7.92 24.52
C ASP A 71 11.85 8.26 23.19
N ARG A 72 10.72 7.60 22.86
CA ARG A 72 10.02 7.79 21.58
C ARG A 72 9.15 9.04 21.59
N ILE A 73 9.47 10.02 20.72
CA ILE A 73 8.67 11.26 20.53
C ILE A 73 7.18 10.99 20.28
N ARG A 74 6.84 9.89 19.58
CA ARG A 74 5.45 9.48 19.38
C ARG A 74 5.14 8.25 20.22
N ARG A 75 4.46 8.37 21.35
CA ARG A 75 4.05 7.19 22.14
C ARG A 75 2.98 6.38 21.38
N PRO A 76 3.03 5.03 21.38
CA PRO A 76 1.93 4.24 20.84
C PRO A 76 0.71 4.42 21.75
N LYS A 77 -0.48 4.50 21.16
CA LYS A 77 -1.75 4.55 21.90
C LYS A 77 -1.90 3.22 22.65
N ARG A 78 -1.72 3.22 23.97
CA ARG A 78 -1.93 2.04 24.81
C ARG A 78 -3.44 1.76 24.92
N SER A 79 -3.85 0.52 24.81
CA SER A 79 -5.22 0.09 25.12
C SER A 79 -5.34 -0.17 26.63
N TYR A 80 -6.55 0.01 27.16
CA TYR A 80 -6.86 -0.14 28.59
C TYR A 80 -6.59 -1.56 29.14
N GLU A 81 -6.48 -2.57 28.28
CA GLU A 81 -6.10 -3.93 28.68
C GLU A 81 -4.64 -4.04 29.14
N GLU A 82 -3.77 -3.11 28.73
CA GLU A 82 -2.35 -3.07 29.14
C GLU A 82 -2.15 -2.37 30.50
N GLU A 83 -3.16 -1.69 31.05
CA GLU A 83 -3.04 -0.97 32.34
C GLU A 83 -3.10 -1.88 33.56
N ARG A 84 -3.51 -3.16 33.41
CA ARG A 84 -3.56 -4.11 34.54
C ARG A 84 -2.26 -4.89 34.79
N ASP A 85 -1.30 -4.84 33.88
CA ASP A 85 0.01 -5.48 34.08
C ASP A 85 1.01 -4.45 34.64
N ILE A 86 0.94 -4.20 35.95
CA ILE A 86 1.96 -3.46 36.72
C ILE A 86 3.16 -4.39 36.99
N SER A 87 3.74 -4.97 35.93
CA SER A 87 5.06 -5.60 36.02
C SER A 87 5.86 -5.20 34.79
N GLY A 88 6.95 -4.48 35.03
CA GLY A 88 7.80 -3.83 34.03
C GLY A 88 8.64 -4.79 33.17
N GLN A 89 8.07 -5.88 32.68
CA GLN A 89 8.67 -6.67 31.62
C GLN A 89 7.99 -6.32 30.30
N ALA A 90 8.76 -5.64 29.43
CA ALA A 90 8.43 -5.55 28.02
C ALA A 90 8.35 -6.98 27.47
N LYS A 91 7.13 -7.55 27.44
CA LYS A 91 6.89 -8.87 26.87
C LYS A 91 7.30 -8.79 25.40
N THR A 92 8.46 -9.37 25.08
CA THR A 92 8.86 -9.77 23.72
C THR A 92 8.03 -10.96 23.22
N ALA A 93 6.79 -11.09 23.71
CA ALA A 93 5.81 -11.91 23.05
C ALA A 93 5.42 -11.15 21.78
N ARG A 94 5.66 -11.75 20.62
CA ARG A 94 4.92 -11.43 19.40
C ARG A 94 3.46 -11.40 19.82
N THR A 95 2.89 -10.21 20.01
CA THR A 95 1.47 -10.05 20.28
C THR A 95 0.78 -10.88 19.22
N LYS A 96 -0.03 -11.87 19.67
CA LYS A 96 -0.77 -12.79 18.79
C LYS A 96 -1.29 -11.94 17.63
N VAL A 97 -0.70 -12.15 16.45
CA VAL A 97 -0.93 -11.29 15.28
C VAL A 97 -2.43 -11.17 15.14
N GLY A 98 -2.92 -9.93 15.10
CA GLY A 98 -4.29 -9.57 15.44
C GLY A 98 -5.30 -10.60 14.95
N SER A 99 -6.23 -10.98 15.84
CA SER A 99 -7.37 -11.84 15.52
C SER A 99 -8.17 -11.34 14.31
N TYR A 100 -7.95 -10.08 13.92
CA TYR A 100 -8.50 -9.43 12.74
C TYR A 100 -7.37 -8.72 11.98
N SER A 101 -6.92 -9.32 10.88
CA SER A 101 -5.98 -8.71 9.92
C SER A 101 -6.16 -9.33 8.53
N CYS A 102 -5.44 -8.81 7.53
CA CYS A 102 -5.37 -9.35 6.17
C CYS A 102 -4.95 -10.83 6.08
N ILE A 103 -4.53 -11.44 7.19
CA ILE A 103 -4.09 -12.83 7.29
C ILE A 103 -5.24 -13.78 7.67
N ASN A 104 -6.24 -13.31 8.43
CA ASN A 104 -7.39 -14.12 8.87
C ASN A 104 -8.71 -13.43 8.50
N TRP A 105 -8.94 -13.25 7.19
CA TRP A 105 -10.07 -12.50 6.65
C TRP A 105 -11.37 -13.32 6.54
N GLN A 106 -11.30 -14.64 6.78
CA GLN A 106 -12.40 -15.61 6.79
C GLN A 106 -12.56 -16.22 8.19
N THR A 107 -12.80 -15.38 9.20
CA THR A 107 -13.16 -15.89 10.53
C THR A 107 -14.53 -16.57 10.42
N GLN A 108 -14.63 -17.87 10.71
CA GLN A 108 -15.89 -18.62 10.57
C GLN A 108 -16.76 -18.55 11.84
N ASP A 109 -16.14 -18.30 12.99
CA ASP A 109 -16.82 -18.35 14.27
C ASP A 109 -17.45 -16.99 14.61
N LEU A 110 -18.74 -17.02 14.98
CA LEU A 110 -19.40 -15.89 15.60
C LEU A 110 -18.81 -15.64 17.00
N PRO A 111 -18.84 -14.40 17.50
CA PRO A 111 -18.46 -14.12 18.87
C PRO A 111 -19.27 -14.96 19.86
N GLU A 112 -18.66 -15.28 21.00
CA GLU A 112 -19.28 -16.11 22.03
C GLU A 112 -20.64 -15.52 22.47
N LYS A 113 -21.69 -16.36 22.48
CA LYS A 113 -23.09 -16.01 22.82
C LYS A 113 -23.84 -15.14 21.82
N GLU A 114 -23.30 -14.92 20.61
CA GLU A 114 -23.98 -14.16 19.58
C GLU A 114 -24.65 -15.06 18.53
N THR A 115 -25.82 -14.62 18.06
CA THR A 115 -26.56 -15.22 16.93
C THR A 115 -26.57 -14.26 15.74
N PRO A 116 -26.81 -14.73 14.50
CA PRO A 116 -26.94 -13.86 13.34
C PRO A 116 -27.95 -12.73 13.54
N ASP A 117 -29.12 -13.01 14.13
CA ASP A 117 -30.16 -12.02 14.39
C ASP A 117 -29.72 -10.97 15.43
N SER A 118 -29.01 -11.40 16.48
CA SER A 118 -28.43 -10.48 17.47
C SER A 118 -27.41 -9.53 16.84
N LEU A 119 -26.58 -10.05 15.93
CA LEU A 119 -25.56 -9.26 15.24
C LEU A 119 -26.18 -8.31 14.22
N GLU A 120 -27.25 -8.70 13.53
CA GLU A 120 -27.98 -7.83 12.62
C GLU A 120 -28.65 -6.67 13.35
N ASN A 121 -29.29 -6.93 14.49
CA ASN A 121 -29.87 -5.88 15.34
C ASN A 121 -28.80 -4.87 15.78
N LYS A 122 -27.60 -5.35 16.13
CA LYS A 122 -26.46 -4.50 16.53
C LYS A 122 -25.87 -3.73 15.35
N ARG A 123 -25.84 -4.32 14.15
CA ARG A 123 -25.46 -3.62 12.91
C ARG A 123 -26.45 -2.49 12.62
N GLN A 124 -27.75 -2.76 12.74
CA GLN A 124 -28.79 -1.76 12.53
C GLN A 124 -28.75 -0.65 13.58
N ALA A 125 -28.43 -0.96 14.84
CA ALA A 125 -28.21 0.05 15.88
C ALA A 125 -27.06 1.02 15.51
N MET A 126 -25.96 0.51 14.96
CA MET A 126 -24.87 1.37 14.46
C MET A 126 -25.31 2.24 13.28
N ALA A 127 -26.09 1.68 12.35
CA ALA A 127 -26.65 2.45 11.23
C ALA A 127 -27.56 3.58 11.74
N THR A 128 -28.40 3.33 12.74
CA THR A 128 -29.24 4.35 13.39
C THR A 128 -28.39 5.43 14.06
N ILE A 129 -27.31 5.07 14.76
CA ILE A 129 -26.39 6.05 15.36
C ILE A 129 -25.79 6.96 14.27
N PHE A 130 -25.38 6.39 13.13
CA PHE A 130 -24.86 7.17 12.01
C PHE A 130 -25.92 8.10 11.42
N SER A 131 -27.15 7.61 11.20
CA SER A 131 -28.24 8.43 10.67
C SER A 131 -28.64 9.59 11.60
N CYS A 132 -28.59 9.39 12.92
CA CYS A 132 -28.95 10.43 13.88
C CYS A 132 -27.83 11.44 14.16
N VAL A 133 -26.57 10.99 14.24
CA VAL A 133 -25.43 11.82 14.70
C VAL A 133 -24.52 12.23 13.54
N GLY A 134 -24.66 11.59 12.38
CA GLY A 134 -23.74 11.73 11.26
C GLY A 134 -22.37 11.12 11.55
N PRO A 135 -21.33 11.51 10.78
CA PRO A 135 -19.99 10.93 10.89
C PRO A 135 -19.36 11.03 12.29
N ARG A 136 -19.75 12.05 13.09
CA ARG A 136 -19.28 12.23 14.48
C ARG A 136 -19.76 11.12 15.42
N GLY A 137 -20.77 10.34 15.02
CA GLY A 137 -21.23 9.17 15.77
C GLY A 137 -20.19 8.07 15.89
N ALA A 138 -19.22 8.00 14.96
CA ALA A 138 -18.16 6.99 14.96
C ALA A 138 -17.24 7.06 16.19
N ASP A 139 -17.12 8.24 16.81
CA ASP A 139 -16.28 8.45 18.00
C ASP A 139 -16.93 7.95 19.30
N LYS A 140 -18.21 7.56 19.25
CA LYS A 140 -18.90 7.00 20.42
C LYS A 140 -18.29 5.65 20.80
N ARG A 141 -17.99 5.48 22.09
CA ARG A 141 -17.44 4.22 22.64
C ARG A 141 -18.26 3.00 22.27
N GLU A 142 -19.59 3.15 22.29
CA GLU A 142 -20.55 2.11 21.94
C GLU A 142 -20.37 1.64 20.49
N VAL A 143 -20.15 2.54 19.53
CA VAL A 143 -19.89 2.17 18.13
C VAL A 143 -18.62 1.34 18.02
N GLY A 144 -17.55 1.71 18.73
CA GLY A 144 -16.31 0.92 18.76
C GLY A 144 -16.50 -0.49 19.33
N TYR A 145 -17.40 -0.68 20.29
CA TYR A 145 -17.77 -2.01 20.80
C TYR A 145 -18.61 -2.79 19.79
N LEU A 146 -19.66 -2.18 19.24
CA LEU A 146 -20.54 -2.81 18.25
C LEU A 146 -19.80 -3.20 16.97
N MET A 147 -18.85 -2.38 16.51
CA MET A 147 -18.01 -2.68 15.35
C MET A 147 -17.15 -3.93 15.57
N LYS A 148 -16.54 -4.08 16.75
CA LYS A 148 -15.75 -5.27 17.08
C LYS A 148 -16.61 -6.53 17.11
N LEU A 149 -17.81 -6.43 17.67
CA LEU A 149 -18.70 -7.57 17.85
C LEU A 149 -19.33 -8.02 16.53
N THR A 150 -19.73 -7.08 15.68
CA THR A 150 -20.39 -7.38 14.41
C THR A 150 -19.42 -7.58 13.24
N TYR A 151 -18.10 -7.42 13.45
CA TYR A 151 -17.09 -7.51 12.40
C TYR A 151 -17.21 -8.79 11.57
N THR A 152 -17.23 -9.96 12.22
CA THR A 152 -17.27 -11.25 11.51
C THR A 152 -18.54 -11.37 10.68
N TYR A 153 -19.68 -10.97 11.23
CA TYR A 153 -20.96 -10.97 10.54
C TYR A 153 -20.98 -10.03 9.33
N GLN A 154 -20.55 -8.78 9.49
CA GLN A 154 -20.43 -7.84 8.37
C GLN A 154 -19.44 -8.34 7.31
N ARG A 155 -18.35 -9.00 7.71
CA ARG A 155 -17.38 -9.58 6.78
C ARG A 155 -18.00 -10.73 5.98
N HIS A 156 -18.80 -11.58 6.62
CA HIS A 156 -19.59 -12.59 5.91
C HIS A 156 -20.53 -11.94 4.91
N MET A 157 -21.31 -10.93 5.31
CA MET A 157 -22.22 -10.21 4.40
C MET A 157 -21.49 -9.65 3.17
N ILE A 158 -20.32 -9.03 3.36
CA ILE A 158 -19.50 -8.50 2.26
C ILE A 158 -19.03 -9.63 1.35
N ASN A 159 -18.60 -10.76 1.90
CA ASN A 159 -18.10 -11.88 1.11
C ASN A 159 -19.22 -12.65 0.39
N THR A 160 -20.46 -12.62 0.91
CA THR A 160 -21.64 -13.21 0.30
C THR A 160 -22.39 -12.23 -0.62
N CYS A 161 -22.00 -10.96 -0.62
CA CYS A 161 -22.57 -9.97 -1.52
C CYS A 161 -22.16 -10.37 -2.94
N PRO A 162 -23.12 -10.57 -3.86
CA PRO A 162 -22.77 -10.85 -5.24
C PRO A 162 -21.93 -9.69 -5.80
N PRO A 163 -20.97 -9.97 -6.71
CA PRO A 163 -20.30 -8.91 -7.45
C PRO A 163 -21.35 -8.02 -8.12
N SER A 164 -21.09 -6.70 -8.13
CA SER A 164 -21.90 -5.76 -8.91
C SER A 164 -21.90 -6.15 -10.38
N SER A 165 -23.02 -5.95 -11.09
CA SER A 165 -23.05 -6.14 -12.54
C SER A 165 -22.15 -5.10 -13.23
N ILE A 166 -21.68 -5.41 -14.43
CA ILE A 166 -21.00 -4.50 -15.35
C ILE A 166 -21.85 -3.23 -15.54
N SER A 167 -23.18 -3.36 -15.59
CA SER A 167 -24.10 -2.22 -15.72
C SER A 167 -24.05 -1.31 -14.48
N ASP A 168 -24.11 -1.89 -13.27
CA ASP A 168 -24.00 -1.12 -12.01
C ASP A 168 -22.64 -0.40 -11.93
N LEU A 169 -21.57 -1.08 -12.33
CA LEU A 169 -20.23 -0.50 -12.33
C LEU A 169 -20.10 0.67 -13.31
N GLN A 170 -20.77 0.63 -14.46
CA GLN A 170 -20.73 1.74 -15.42
C GLN A 170 -21.54 2.93 -14.96
N GLU A 171 -22.68 2.73 -14.32
CA GLU A 171 -23.45 3.83 -13.74
C GLU A 171 -22.64 4.56 -12.65
N HIS A 172 -21.95 3.78 -11.79
CA HIS A 172 -21.16 4.33 -10.68
C HIS A 172 -19.80 4.91 -11.09
N TYR A 173 -19.08 4.27 -12.03
CA TYR A 173 -17.70 4.62 -12.38
C TYR A 173 -17.51 5.09 -13.83
N GLY A 174 -18.42 4.75 -14.73
CA GLY A 174 -18.33 5.07 -16.16
C GLY A 174 -18.77 6.49 -16.50
N ASN A 175 -19.56 7.12 -15.64
CA ASN A 175 -20.04 8.48 -15.85
C ASN A 175 -18.98 9.51 -15.44
N GLY A 176 -18.08 9.86 -16.38
CA GLY A 176 -17.21 11.04 -16.27
C GLY A 176 -15.70 10.78 -16.19
N ILE A 177 -15.25 9.52 -16.28
CA ILE A 177 -13.82 9.19 -16.38
C ILE A 177 -13.54 8.66 -17.78
N GLU A 178 -12.73 9.40 -18.53
CA GLU A 178 -12.20 8.96 -19.82
C GLU A 178 -11.07 7.93 -19.58
N ILE A 179 -11.48 6.69 -19.23
CA ILE A 179 -10.57 5.63 -18.78
C ILE A 179 -9.49 5.36 -19.82
N ASP A 180 -9.87 5.27 -21.10
CA ASP A 180 -8.94 4.95 -22.19
C ASP A 180 -7.83 6.01 -22.30
N SER A 181 -8.22 7.29 -22.31
CA SER A 181 -7.29 8.42 -22.37
C SER A 181 -6.39 8.47 -21.14
N ARG A 182 -6.97 8.34 -19.93
CA ARG A 182 -6.21 8.40 -18.67
C ARG A 182 -5.29 7.21 -18.47
N LEU A 183 -5.73 6.00 -18.81
CA LEU A 183 -4.93 4.80 -18.73
C LEU A 183 -3.78 4.86 -19.72
N THR A 184 -4.05 5.25 -20.97
CA THR A 184 -3.04 5.44 -22.01
C THR A 184 -2.00 6.47 -21.56
N GLN A 185 -2.42 7.65 -21.10
CA GLN A 185 -1.49 8.67 -20.59
C GLN A 185 -0.68 8.16 -19.39
N ALA A 186 -1.31 7.47 -18.45
CA ALA A 186 -0.62 6.91 -17.28
C ALA A 186 0.43 5.87 -17.68
N LEU A 187 0.10 4.98 -18.62
CA LEU A 187 1.01 3.95 -19.14
C LEU A 187 2.14 4.56 -19.97
N LEU A 188 1.89 5.58 -20.78
CA LEU A 188 2.95 6.27 -21.52
C LEU A 188 3.91 7.03 -20.59
N ASN A 189 3.36 7.76 -19.61
CA ASN A 189 4.15 8.55 -18.66
C ASN A 189 4.95 7.66 -17.70
N LYS A 190 4.30 6.67 -17.08
CA LYS A 190 4.91 5.81 -16.07
C LYS A 190 5.61 4.60 -16.68
N GLY A 191 5.23 4.17 -17.88
CA GLY A 191 5.81 3.02 -18.56
C GLY A 191 7.29 3.19 -18.88
N LYS A 192 7.71 4.40 -19.29
CA LYS A 192 9.15 4.72 -19.45
C LYS A 192 9.93 4.50 -18.17
N ARG A 193 9.37 4.93 -17.02
CA ARG A 193 9.99 4.75 -15.71
C ARG A 193 10.10 3.26 -15.33
N ILE A 194 9.06 2.48 -15.63
CA ILE A 194 9.06 1.02 -15.40
C ILE A 194 10.12 0.34 -16.28
N ALA A 195 10.16 0.66 -17.57
CA ALA A 195 11.16 0.11 -18.49
C ALA A 195 12.59 0.48 -18.05
N ASN A 196 12.83 1.74 -17.71
CA ASN A 196 14.13 2.20 -17.21
C ASN A 196 14.51 1.54 -15.88
N PHE A 197 13.56 1.31 -14.98
CA PHE A 197 13.80 0.56 -13.76
C PHE A 197 14.32 -0.84 -14.09
N PHE A 198 13.65 -1.59 -14.97
CA PHE A 198 14.10 -2.93 -15.35
C PHE A 198 15.43 -2.95 -16.11
N ARG A 199 15.74 -1.91 -16.90
CA ARG A 199 17.06 -1.75 -17.54
C ARG A 199 18.18 -1.44 -16.53
N SER A 200 17.90 -0.61 -15.53
CA SER A 200 18.88 -0.19 -14.51
C SER A 200 19.14 -1.26 -13.46
N GLN A 201 18.17 -2.14 -13.23
CA GLN A 201 18.32 -3.31 -12.39
C GLN A 201 19.29 -4.27 -13.08
N LYS A 202 20.43 -4.56 -12.45
CA LYS A 202 21.24 -5.72 -12.82
C LYS A 202 20.43 -6.97 -12.44
N THR A 203 19.50 -7.38 -13.31
CA THR A 203 18.60 -8.53 -13.08
C THR A 203 19.40 -9.82 -13.11
N LYS A 204 20.14 -10.09 -12.02
CA LYS A 204 20.68 -11.41 -11.74
C LYS A 204 19.50 -12.38 -11.63
N GLY A 205 19.17 -13.06 -12.73
CA GLY A 205 18.34 -14.27 -12.68
C GLY A 205 16.99 -14.26 -13.40
N ARG A 206 16.60 -13.25 -14.20
CA ARG A 206 15.38 -13.36 -15.05
C ARG A 206 15.69 -13.23 -16.53
N ARG A 207 16.11 -14.35 -17.12
CA ARG A 207 16.34 -14.49 -18.58
C ARG A 207 15.15 -13.94 -19.40
N ALA A 208 13.92 -14.22 -18.98
CA ALA A 208 12.71 -13.73 -19.65
C ALA A 208 12.61 -12.19 -19.72
N ILE A 209 12.94 -11.47 -18.63
CA ILE A 209 12.94 -10.00 -18.63
C ILE A 209 14.03 -9.47 -19.56
N GLN A 210 15.21 -10.09 -19.57
CA GLN A 210 16.29 -9.66 -20.45
C GLN A 210 15.98 -9.91 -21.92
N CYS A 211 15.41 -11.07 -22.28
CA CYS A 211 14.94 -11.34 -23.63
C CYS A 211 13.89 -10.33 -24.07
N LEU A 212 12.89 -10.06 -23.22
CA LEU A 212 11.83 -9.10 -23.50
C LEU A 212 12.36 -7.68 -23.66
N LEU A 213 13.32 -7.24 -22.81
CA LEU A 213 13.97 -5.93 -22.98
C LEU A 213 14.72 -5.83 -24.31
N ASN A 214 15.42 -6.89 -24.73
CA ASN A 214 16.13 -6.89 -26.02
C ASN A 214 15.15 -6.84 -27.21
N GLU A 215 14.02 -7.55 -27.14
CA GLU A 215 12.96 -7.49 -28.15
C GLU A 215 12.35 -6.07 -28.21
N ILE A 216 11.99 -5.51 -27.05
CA ILE A 216 11.46 -4.15 -26.93
C ILE A 216 12.44 -3.13 -27.55
N ASP A 217 13.74 -3.23 -27.28
CA ASP A 217 14.75 -2.31 -27.83
C ASP A 217 14.87 -2.44 -29.37
N GLY A 218 14.56 -3.61 -29.94
CA GLY A 218 14.44 -3.81 -31.38
C GLY A 218 13.22 -3.11 -32.00
N TYR A 219 12.07 -3.17 -31.34
CA TYR A 219 10.81 -2.56 -31.81
C TYR A 219 10.71 -1.04 -31.56
N ILE A 220 11.23 -0.55 -30.42
CA ILE A 220 11.18 0.88 -30.05
C ILE A 220 11.98 1.75 -31.03
N ARG A 221 13.01 1.20 -31.70
CA ARG A 221 13.79 1.92 -32.72
C ARG A 221 12.94 2.35 -33.94
N GLY A 222 11.70 1.87 -34.07
CA GLY A 222 10.76 2.25 -35.13
C GLY A 222 9.41 2.85 -34.67
N ASN A 223 9.01 2.77 -33.39
CA ASN A 223 7.72 3.29 -32.95
C ASN A 223 7.67 3.61 -31.43
N ASN A 224 7.42 4.87 -31.07
CA ASN A 224 7.36 5.33 -29.67
C ASN A 224 6.10 4.85 -28.91
N ASP A 225 5.07 4.39 -29.63
CA ASP A 225 3.76 4.00 -29.05
C ASP A 225 3.77 2.65 -28.32
N LEU A 226 4.83 1.86 -28.45
CA LEU A 226 4.91 0.53 -27.80
C LEU A 226 5.33 0.59 -26.33
N THR A 227 5.56 1.79 -25.78
CA THR A 227 6.00 1.99 -24.39
C THR A 227 4.99 1.46 -23.37
N ALA A 228 3.69 1.65 -23.62
CA ALA A 228 2.63 1.18 -22.74
C ALA A 228 2.59 -0.36 -22.69
N THR A 229 2.60 -0.98 -23.88
CA THR A 229 2.62 -2.44 -24.04
C THR A 229 3.86 -3.06 -23.39
N ALA A 230 5.04 -2.48 -23.66
CA ALA A 230 6.30 -2.90 -23.05
C ALA A 230 6.24 -2.88 -21.52
N ALA A 231 5.69 -1.83 -20.93
CA ALA A 231 5.56 -1.71 -19.48
C ALA A 231 4.65 -2.78 -18.88
N ILE A 232 3.51 -3.08 -19.52
CA ILE A 232 2.59 -4.14 -19.08
C ILE A 232 3.29 -5.50 -19.17
N LEU A 233 3.91 -5.83 -20.30
CA LEU A 233 4.59 -7.11 -20.50
C LEU A 233 5.75 -7.31 -19.50
N LEU A 234 6.52 -6.26 -19.21
CA LEU A 234 7.59 -6.29 -18.22
C LEU A 234 7.05 -6.58 -16.81
N LEU A 235 5.94 -5.93 -16.43
CA LEU A 235 5.30 -6.16 -15.14
C LEU A 235 4.74 -7.59 -15.05
N MET A 236 4.02 -8.05 -16.06
CA MET A 236 3.48 -9.41 -16.10
C MET A 236 4.60 -10.45 -15.99
N THR A 237 5.68 -10.28 -16.76
CA THR A 237 6.87 -11.16 -16.71
C THR A 237 7.56 -11.10 -15.34
N HIS A 238 7.61 -9.93 -14.71
CA HIS A 238 8.19 -9.76 -13.38
C HIS A 238 7.32 -10.38 -12.27
N PHE A 239 6.00 -10.36 -12.38
CA PHE A 239 5.13 -10.99 -11.39
C PHE A 239 4.79 -12.44 -11.74
N ILE A 240 5.21 -12.93 -12.91
CA ILE A 240 4.92 -14.28 -13.41
C ILE A 240 3.39 -14.44 -13.58
N GLU A 241 2.74 -13.36 -14.00
CA GLU A 241 1.30 -13.32 -14.27
C GLU A 241 1.03 -13.93 -15.64
N LYS A 242 -0.07 -14.67 -15.75
CA LYS A 242 -0.57 -15.18 -17.04
C LYS A 242 -1.50 -14.15 -17.68
N ASP A 243 -1.70 -14.21 -18.99
CA ASP A 243 -2.60 -13.32 -19.73
C ASP A 243 -4.01 -13.31 -19.11
N GLU A 244 -4.55 -14.49 -18.81
CA GLU A 244 -5.84 -14.68 -18.14
C GLU A 244 -5.94 -14.02 -16.76
N SER A 245 -4.82 -13.64 -16.14
CA SER A 245 -4.79 -12.99 -14.83
C SER A 245 -5.17 -11.52 -14.94
N LEU A 246 -4.90 -10.89 -16.10
CA LEU A 246 -5.15 -9.49 -16.38
C LEU A 246 -6.31 -9.30 -17.37
N PHE A 247 -6.44 -10.19 -18.35
CA PHE A 247 -7.40 -10.08 -19.45
C PHE A 247 -8.50 -11.14 -19.34
N LEU A 248 -9.69 -10.76 -19.77
CA LEU A 248 -10.81 -11.65 -20.06
C LEU A 248 -11.17 -11.45 -21.52
N LEU A 249 -10.97 -12.47 -22.33
CA LEU A 249 -11.30 -12.42 -23.76
C LEU A 249 -12.78 -12.72 -23.96
N ALA A 250 -13.48 -11.82 -24.64
CA ALA A 250 -14.87 -11.96 -25.03
C ALA A 250 -14.99 -11.86 -26.55
N ASP A 251 -16.10 -12.35 -27.11
CA ASP A 251 -16.36 -12.20 -28.54
C ASP A 251 -16.58 -10.73 -28.90
N VAL A 252 -16.07 -10.28 -30.05
CA VAL A 252 -16.20 -8.89 -30.53
C VAL A 252 -17.66 -8.42 -30.58
N THR A 253 -18.60 -9.36 -30.80
CA THR A 253 -20.04 -9.10 -30.86
C THR A 253 -20.77 -9.31 -29.53
N ALA A 254 -20.07 -9.76 -28.48
CA ALA A 254 -20.65 -10.02 -27.17
C ALA A 254 -21.16 -8.71 -26.54
N THR A 255 -22.42 -8.72 -26.13
CA THR A 255 -22.97 -7.66 -25.30
C THR A 255 -22.51 -7.82 -23.86
N ARG A 256 -22.70 -6.79 -23.03
CA ARG A 256 -22.34 -6.82 -21.61
C ARG A 256 -23.02 -7.98 -20.87
N VAL A 257 -24.28 -8.24 -21.19
CA VAL A 257 -25.06 -9.34 -20.62
C VAL A 257 -24.50 -10.68 -21.07
N ASP A 258 -24.09 -10.80 -22.34
CA ASP A 258 -23.45 -12.01 -22.85
C ASP A 258 -22.15 -12.30 -22.10
N VAL A 259 -21.33 -11.27 -21.86
CA VAL A 259 -20.08 -11.41 -21.10
C VAL A 259 -20.33 -11.86 -19.66
N GLU A 260 -21.30 -11.27 -18.96
CA GLU A 260 -21.64 -11.67 -17.58
C GLU A 260 -22.14 -13.11 -17.47
N VAL A 261 -22.89 -13.58 -18.47
CA VAL A 261 -23.47 -14.92 -18.48
C VAL A 261 -22.44 -15.97 -18.90
N GLN A 262 -21.61 -15.66 -19.90
CA GLN A 262 -20.68 -16.61 -20.51
C GLN A 262 -19.33 -16.66 -19.80
N ILE A 263 -18.89 -15.55 -19.20
CA ILE A 263 -17.59 -15.43 -18.55
C ILE A 263 -17.79 -15.30 -17.03
N PRO A 264 -17.31 -16.26 -16.22
CA PRO A 264 -17.35 -16.13 -14.78
C PRO A 264 -16.41 -14.99 -14.35
N LEU A 265 -16.99 -13.83 -14.04
CA LEU A 265 -16.23 -12.65 -13.65
C LEU A 265 -15.54 -12.89 -12.29
N PRO A 266 -14.22 -12.68 -12.20
CA PRO A 266 -13.49 -12.86 -10.95
C PRO A 266 -13.74 -11.70 -9.99
N ASN A 267 -13.54 -11.96 -8.70
CA ASN A 267 -13.63 -10.94 -7.64
C ASN A 267 -12.51 -9.88 -7.72
N THR A 268 -11.51 -10.07 -8.58
CA THR A 268 -10.39 -9.14 -8.81
C THR A 268 -10.60 -8.42 -10.14
N PRO A 269 -10.35 -7.10 -10.22
CA PRO A 269 -10.50 -6.36 -11.46
C PRO A 269 -9.67 -6.97 -12.61
N ARG A 270 -10.31 -7.18 -13.76
CA ARG A 270 -9.67 -7.59 -15.02
C ARG A 270 -10.15 -6.71 -16.16
N LEU A 271 -9.35 -6.66 -17.23
CA LEU A 271 -9.68 -5.97 -18.46
C LEU A 271 -10.44 -6.92 -19.38
N ILE A 272 -11.68 -6.57 -19.73
CA ILE A 272 -12.44 -7.30 -20.75
C ILE A 272 -11.97 -6.78 -22.11
N VAL A 273 -11.49 -7.68 -22.94
CA VAL A 273 -11.01 -7.40 -24.29
C VAL A 273 -11.97 -8.08 -25.27
N LEU A 274 -12.57 -7.27 -26.15
CA LEU A 274 -13.47 -7.69 -27.22
C LEU A 274 -12.68 -8.00 -28.49
#